data_AF-A0AAW9X8B3-F1
#
_entry.id   AF-A0AAW9X8B3-F1
#
_cell.length_a   1.000
_cell.length_b   1.000
_cell.length_c   1.000
_cell.angle_alpha   90.00
_cell.angle_beta   90.00
_cell.angle_gamma   90.00
#
_symmetry.space_group_name_H-M   'P 1'
#
loop_
_entity.id
_entity.type
_entity.pdbx_description
1 polymer ?
#
loop_
_entity_poly.entity_id
_entity_poly.type
_entity_poly.pdbx_seq_one_letter_code
_entity_poly.pdbx_strand_id
1 'polypeptide(L)'
;PESFEIPWNPNTRTEVSTLCISQFRYSAQIRPSSVVTKDYTFKRPGWAGRFDQEGQYQDYQRTQYEVYDYPGRFKGAHGQNFARWQMDGWRNNAEVARGTSRSPEIWPGRRIVLTGHPQANLNREWQVVASELHGEQPQAVPGRSGSGTTLNNHFAVIPADRTWRPQPLLKPLVDGPQSAVVTGPAGEEIFCDEHGRVRVKFNWDRYNPSNQDSSCWIRVAQAWAGTGFGNLAIPRVGQEVIVDFLNGDPDQPIIMGRTYHQENRTPGSLPGTKTQMTIRSKTYKGSGFNELK
;
A
#
# COMPACT_ATOMS: atom_id res chain seq x y z
N PRO A 1 -15.08 21.45 2.82
CA PRO A 1 -15.17 22.89 3.17
C PRO A 1 -15.62 23.70 1.95
N GLU A 2 -16.49 24.70 2.14
CA GLU A 2 -16.87 25.60 1.04
C GLU A 2 -15.65 26.35 0.51
N SER A 3 -15.65 26.61 -0.80
CA SER A 3 -14.65 27.43 -1.46
C SER A 3 -14.84 28.91 -1.09
N PHE A 4 -13.75 29.68 -1.06
CA PHE A 4 -13.82 31.13 -0.88
C PHE A 4 -13.03 31.84 -1.97
N GLU A 5 -13.46 33.07 -2.31
CA GLU A 5 -12.78 33.90 -3.29
C GLU A 5 -11.56 34.58 -2.67
N ILE A 6 -10.48 34.67 -3.45
CA ILE A 6 -9.29 35.42 -3.06
C ILE A 6 -8.69 36.15 -4.28
N PRO A 7 -8.56 37.47 -4.23
CA PRO A 7 -8.04 38.24 -5.35
C PRO A 7 -6.53 38.07 -5.49
N TRP A 8 -6.06 38.15 -6.73
CA TRP A 8 -4.66 38.31 -7.06
C TRP A 8 -4.27 39.79 -6.97
N ASN A 9 -3.20 40.10 -6.25
CA ASN A 9 -2.63 41.44 -6.18
C ASN A 9 -1.10 41.39 -6.01
N PRO A 10 -0.32 41.73 -7.05
CA PRO A 10 1.15 41.68 -6.99
C PRO A 10 1.74 42.82 -6.17
N ASN A 11 0.95 43.85 -5.83
CA ASN A 11 1.41 45.04 -5.13
C ASN A 11 1.43 44.83 -3.62
N THR A 12 2.51 44.21 -3.13
CA THR A 12 2.69 43.89 -1.70
C THR A 12 3.07 45.10 -0.83
N ARG A 13 3.23 46.30 -1.42
CA ARG A 13 3.79 47.50 -0.77
C ARG A 13 2.76 48.51 -0.29
N THR A 14 1.58 48.56 -0.89
CA THR A 14 0.64 49.69 -0.69
C THR A 14 -0.71 49.28 -0.12
N GLU A 15 -1.10 48.02 -0.25
CA GLU A 15 -2.40 47.52 0.22
C GLU A 15 -2.18 46.38 1.22
N VAL A 16 -2.58 46.59 2.47
CA VAL A 16 -2.29 45.67 3.59
C VAL A 16 -3.57 45.10 4.22
N SER A 17 -4.73 45.70 3.96
CA SER A 17 -6.00 45.30 4.58
C SER A 17 -6.67 44.11 3.90
N THR A 18 -6.50 43.93 2.58
CA THR A 18 -7.19 42.90 1.82
C THR A 18 -6.30 41.66 1.67
N LEU A 19 -6.77 40.51 2.17
CA LEU A 19 -6.10 39.24 1.95
C LEU A 19 -6.10 38.90 0.46
N CYS A 20 -4.92 38.67 -0.09
CA CYS A 20 -4.72 38.42 -1.51
C CYS A 20 -3.61 37.41 -1.76
N ILE A 21 -3.54 36.91 -2.99
CA ILE A 21 -2.40 36.13 -3.50
C ILE A 21 -1.49 37.08 -4.26
N SER A 22 -0.24 37.20 -3.82
CA SER A 22 0.72 38.14 -4.40
C SER A 22 1.64 37.52 -5.46
N GLN A 23 1.84 36.21 -5.38
CA GLN A 23 2.55 35.43 -6.38
C GLN A 23 1.76 34.18 -6.70
N PHE A 24 1.67 33.85 -7.98
CA PHE A 24 0.99 32.64 -8.44
C PHE A 24 1.70 32.10 -9.68
N ARG A 25 2.42 30.99 -9.53
CA ARG A 25 3.23 30.35 -10.57
C ARG A 25 2.60 29.01 -10.93
N TYR A 26 2.00 28.95 -12.11
CA TYR A 26 1.51 27.71 -12.70
C TYR A 26 2.64 26.90 -13.33
N SER A 27 2.56 25.58 -13.23
CA SER A 27 3.47 24.64 -13.87
C SER A 27 2.71 23.39 -14.32
N ALA A 28 3.07 22.90 -15.51
CA ALA A 28 2.60 21.64 -16.06
C ALA A 28 3.80 20.73 -16.39
N GLN A 29 3.66 19.43 -16.18
CA GLN A 29 4.74 18.44 -16.38
C GLN A 29 4.20 17.15 -17.02
N ILE A 30 5.02 16.50 -17.84
CA ILE A 30 4.68 15.20 -18.42
C ILE A 30 4.62 14.15 -17.29
N ARG A 31 3.55 13.35 -17.31
CA ARG A 31 3.31 12.24 -16.38
C ARG A 31 2.80 11.02 -17.13
N PRO A 32 2.83 9.82 -16.51
CA PRO A 32 2.30 8.61 -17.13
C PRO A 32 0.94 8.84 -17.80
N SER A 33 0.78 8.30 -19.01
CA SER A 33 -0.45 8.38 -19.79
C SER A 33 -1.39 7.22 -19.47
N SER A 34 -0.85 6.06 -19.11
CA SER A 34 -1.64 4.88 -18.75
C SER A 34 -0.97 4.10 -17.63
N VAL A 35 -1.78 3.40 -16.83
CA VAL A 35 -1.35 2.46 -15.80
C VAL A 35 -2.00 1.13 -16.11
N VAL A 36 -1.19 0.08 -16.12
CA VAL A 36 -1.64 -1.30 -16.26
C VAL A 36 -1.18 -2.08 -15.05
N THR A 37 -2.12 -2.70 -14.35
CA THR A 37 -1.82 -3.51 -13.18
C THR A 37 -2.25 -4.94 -13.42
N LYS A 38 -1.43 -5.90 -12.99
CA LYS A 38 -1.73 -7.32 -13.12
C LYS A 38 -1.52 -8.07 -11.81
N ASP A 39 -2.37 -9.04 -11.53
CA ASP A 39 -2.21 -9.95 -10.39
C ASP A 39 -2.73 -11.36 -10.72
N TYR A 40 -2.38 -12.33 -9.89
CA TYR A 40 -2.77 -13.73 -9.99
C TYR A 40 -3.61 -14.17 -8.79
N THR A 41 -4.60 -15.02 -9.04
CA THR A 41 -5.33 -15.74 -7.99
C THR A 41 -5.50 -17.21 -8.34
N PHE A 42 -5.03 -18.07 -7.44
CA PHE A 42 -5.12 -19.52 -7.63
C PHE A 42 -6.57 -20.04 -7.65
N LYS A 43 -7.52 -19.29 -7.11
CA LYS A 43 -8.95 -19.63 -7.14
C LYS A 43 -9.56 -19.50 -8.53
N ARG A 44 -8.96 -18.68 -9.41
CA ARG A 44 -9.40 -18.44 -10.79
C ARG A 44 -8.18 -18.29 -11.69
N PRO A 45 -7.41 -19.37 -11.95
CA PRO A 45 -6.12 -19.28 -12.62
C PRO A 45 -6.22 -18.76 -14.06
N GLY A 46 -7.35 -18.96 -14.74
CA GLY A 46 -7.60 -18.44 -16.09
C GLY A 46 -8.14 -17.00 -16.12
N TRP A 47 -8.44 -16.38 -14.98
CA TRP A 47 -8.86 -14.99 -14.95
C TRP A 47 -7.65 -14.10 -15.27
N ALA A 48 -7.79 -13.23 -16.28
CA ALA A 48 -6.69 -12.40 -16.77
C ALA A 48 -6.04 -11.53 -15.69
N GLY A 49 -6.82 -11.13 -14.67
CA GLY A 49 -6.33 -10.37 -13.52
C GLY A 49 -5.61 -9.09 -13.92
N ARG A 50 -6.03 -8.45 -15.01
CA ARG A 50 -5.41 -7.26 -15.60
C ARG A 50 -6.43 -6.12 -15.59
N PHE A 51 -5.99 -4.95 -15.16
CA PHE A 51 -6.77 -3.72 -15.20
C PHE A 51 -5.92 -2.58 -15.74
N ASP A 52 -6.52 -1.84 -16.66
CA ASP A 52 -5.90 -0.74 -17.37
C ASP A 52 -6.63 0.56 -16.99
N GLN A 53 -5.89 1.65 -16.84
CA GLN A 53 -6.42 2.97 -16.57
C GLN A 53 -5.68 4.01 -17.39
N GLU A 54 -6.42 4.72 -18.25
CA GLU A 54 -5.92 5.92 -18.93
C GLU A 54 -5.94 7.13 -17.99
N GLY A 55 -4.91 7.97 -18.11
CA GLY A 55 -4.83 9.26 -17.45
C GLY A 55 -5.80 10.26 -18.08
N GLN A 56 -6.26 11.23 -17.29
CA GLN A 56 -7.10 12.30 -17.78
C GLN A 56 -6.26 13.56 -18.07
N TYR A 57 -6.81 14.45 -18.91
CA TYR A 57 -6.28 15.78 -19.20
C TYR A 57 -4.85 15.72 -19.74
N GLN A 58 -4.73 15.09 -20.91
CA GLN A 58 -3.47 14.81 -21.57
C GLN A 58 -3.23 15.72 -22.79
N ASP A 59 -3.96 16.83 -22.91
CA ASP A 59 -4.03 17.67 -24.12
C ASP A 59 -2.65 18.16 -24.60
N TYR A 60 -1.69 18.26 -23.68
CA TYR A 60 -0.33 18.75 -23.93
C TYR A 60 0.76 17.69 -23.78
N GLN A 61 0.42 16.39 -23.81
CA GLN A 61 1.39 15.28 -23.74
C GLN A 61 1.09 14.17 -24.74
N ARG A 62 2.09 13.31 -25.00
CA ARG A 62 1.89 12.07 -25.76
C ARG A 62 1.28 10.99 -24.87
N THR A 63 0.48 10.11 -25.46
CA THR A 63 -0.23 9.01 -24.79
C THR A 63 0.56 7.70 -24.76
N GLN A 64 1.90 7.76 -24.79
CA GLN A 64 2.77 6.60 -25.00
C GLN A 64 3.49 6.11 -23.72
N TYR A 65 3.38 6.84 -22.62
CA TYR A 65 4.12 6.57 -21.39
C TYR A 65 3.29 5.71 -20.43
N GLU A 66 3.34 4.39 -20.62
CA GLU A 66 2.67 3.41 -19.76
C GLU A 66 3.51 3.06 -18.52
N VAL A 67 2.84 2.91 -17.37
CA VAL A 67 3.40 2.26 -16.18
C VAL A 67 2.73 0.90 -16.02
N TYR A 68 3.52 -0.18 -16.09
CA TYR A 68 3.06 -1.54 -15.83
C TYR A 68 3.55 -2.01 -14.46
N ASP A 69 2.66 -2.60 -13.65
CA ASP A 69 2.97 -3.09 -12.31
C ASP A 69 2.42 -4.52 -12.05
N TYR A 70 3.24 -5.35 -11.42
CA TYR A 70 2.91 -6.70 -10.97
C TYR A 70 3.76 -7.05 -9.73
N PRO A 71 3.16 -7.54 -8.63
CA PRO A 71 1.74 -7.85 -8.44
C PRO A 71 0.89 -6.62 -8.07
N GLY A 72 -0.30 -6.53 -8.66
CA GLY A 72 -1.26 -5.44 -8.44
C GLY A 72 -2.04 -5.52 -7.11
N ARG A 73 -1.88 -6.59 -6.33
CA ARG A 73 -2.46 -6.79 -4.98
C ARG A 73 -3.99 -6.80 -4.92
N PHE A 74 -4.63 -7.30 -5.95
CA PHE A 74 -6.08 -7.48 -6.00
C PHE A 74 -6.42 -8.90 -6.39
N LYS A 75 -7.56 -9.40 -5.90
CA LYS A 75 -8.05 -10.75 -6.26
C LYS A 75 -9.44 -10.72 -6.91
N GLY A 76 -9.92 -9.53 -7.28
CA GLY A 76 -11.22 -9.31 -7.93
C GLY A 76 -11.36 -7.95 -8.62
N ALA A 77 -12.59 -7.54 -8.88
CA ALA A 77 -12.92 -6.35 -9.67
C ALA A 77 -12.40 -5.02 -9.08
N HIS A 78 -12.09 -4.98 -7.77
CA HIS A 78 -11.50 -3.80 -7.14
C HIS A 78 -10.11 -3.45 -7.67
N GLY A 79 -9.46 -4.31 -8.46
CA GLY A 79 -8.21 -3.96 -9.15
C GLY A 79 -8.35 -2.75 -10.08
N GLN A 80 -9.53 -2.50 -10.66
CA GLN A 80 -9.79 -1.27 -11.41
C GLN A 80 -9.61 -0.02 -10.54
N ASN A 81 -10.05 -0.08 -9.28
CA ASN A 81 -9.85 1.04 -8.36
C ASN A 81 -8.36 1.27 -8.09
N PHE A 82 -7.56 0.21 -8.01
CA PHE A 82 -6.12 0.34 -7.75
C PHE A 82 -5.40 0.95 -8.94
N ALA A 83 -5.68 0.50 -10.17
CA ALA A 83 -5.17 1.12 -11.39
C ALA A 83 -5.54 2.62 -11.46
N ARG A 84 -6.80 2.95 -11.13
CA ARG A 84 -7.27 4.35 -11.03
C ARG A 84 -6.50 5.15 -9.98
N TRP A 85 -6.36 4.63 -8.77
CA TRP A 85 -5.70 5.36 -7.69
C TRP A 85 -4.21 5.54 -7.93
N GLN A 86 -3.54 4.55 -8.51
CA GLN A 86 -2.16 4.69 -8.96
C GLN A 86 -2.05 5.79 -10.03
N MET A 87 -2.95 5.79 -11.02
CA MET A 87 -2.98 6.83 -12.06
C MET A 87 -3.14 8.24 -11.46
N ASP A 88 -4.14 8.44 -10.59
CA ASP A 88 -4.35 9.72 -9.88
C ASP A 88 -3.10 10.13 -9.10
N GLY A 89 -2.45 9.17 -8.43
CA GLY A 89 -1.24 9.41 -7.63
C GLY A 89 -0.02 9.79 -8.48
N TRP A 90 0.22 9.09 -9.59
CA TRP A 90 1.31 9.41 -10.52
C TRP A 90 1.12 10.77 -11.21
N ARG A 91 -0.13 11.17 -11.46
CA ARG A 91 -0.48 12.44 -12.09
C ARG A 91 -0.80 13.56 -11.11
N ASN A 92 -0.63 13.36 -9.80
CA ASN A 92 -1.04 14.31 -8.76
C ASN A 92 -0.34 15.68 -8.83
N ASN A 93 0.77 15.76 -9.57
CA ASN A 93 1.56 16.95 -9.81
C ASN A 93 1.79 17.22 -11.31
N ALA A 94 0.92 16.66 -12.17
CA ALA A 94 0.93 16.93 -13.61
C ALA A 94 0.61 18.41 -13.88
N GLU A 95 -0.30 19.02 -13.12
CA GLU A 95 -0.61 20.45 -13.13
C GLU A 95 -0.66 20.97 -11.68
N VAL A 96 0.22 21.92 -11.36
CA VAL A 96 0.34 22.52 -10.03
C VAL A 96 0.58 24.01 -10.16
N ALA A 97 -0.09 24.81 -9.34
CA ALA A 97 0.31 26.19 -9.12
C ALA A 97 0.85 26.38 -7.70
N ARG A 98 1.90 27.18 -7.56
CA ARG A 98 2.48 27.58 -6.27
C ARG A 98 2.30 29.06 -6.08
N GLY A 99 1.95 29.48 -4.87
CA GLY A 99 1.72 30.89 -4.60
C GLY A 99 2.12 31.32 -3.21
N THR A 100 2.09 32.64 -3.04
CA THR A 100 2.37 33.31 -1.77
C THR A 100 1.17 34.18 -1.41
N SER A 101 0.72 34.08 -0.17
CA SER A 101 -0.38 34.88 0.38
C SER A 101 -0.08 35.27 1.83
N ARG A 102 -0.83 36.23 2.36
CA ARG A 102 -0.88 36.52 3.80
C ARG A 102 -2.11 35.90 4.48
N SER A 103 -2.93 35.15 3.74
CA SER A 103 -4.15 34.55 4.27
C SER A 103 -3.86 33.28 5.08
N PRO A 104 -4.30 33.18 6.34
CA PRO A 104 -4.30 31.94 7.11
C PRO A 104 -5.39 30.96 6.64
N GLU A 105 -6.35 31.40 5.82
CA GLU A 105 -7.47 30.57 5.37
C GLU A 105 -7.10 29.59 4.26
N ILE A 106 -5.90 29.73 3.69
CA ILE A 106 -5.33 28.82 2.69
C ILE A 106 -4.56 27.72 3.41
N TRP A 107 -5.23 26.58 3.65
CA TRP A 107 -4.62 25.39 4.25
C TRP A 107 -5.06 24.12 3.49
N PRO A 108 -4.30 23.01 3.58
CA PRO A 108 -4.52 21.83 2.73
C PRO A 108 -5.92 21.22 2.93
N GLY A 109 -6.65 20.98 1.84
CA GLY A 109 -8.03 20.51 1.87
C GLY A 109 -9.10 21.60 1.72
N ARG A 110 -8.71 22.88 1.76
CA ARG A 110 -9.57 23.99 1.31
C ARG A 110 -9.57 24.10 -0.21
N ARG A 111 -10.60 24.77 -0.72
CA ARG A 111 -10.67 25.23 -2.10
C ARG A 111 -10.71 26.76 -2.12
N ILE A 112 -10.06 27.33 -3.11
CA ILE A 112 -9.99 28.78 -3.33
C ILE A 112 -10.45 29.07 -4.75
N VAL A 113 -11.17 30.18 -4.95
CA VAL A 113 -11.46 30.72 -6.27
C VAL A 113 -10.54 31.91 -6.48
N LEU A 114 -9.56 31.75 -7.38
CA LEU A 114 -8.64 32.84 -7.72
C LEU A 114 -9.36 33.83 -8.63
N THR A 115 -9.29 35.12 -8.31
CA THR A 115 -9.89 36.19 -9.12
C THR A 115 -8.89 37.30 -9.43
N GLY A 116 -9.09 38.05 -10.50
CA GLY A 116 -8.27 39.22 -10.85
C GLY A 116 -6.85 38.93 -11.38
N HIS A 117 -6.49 37.67 -11.64
CA HIS A 117 -5.20 37.32 -12.25
C HIS A 117 -5.17 37.70 -13.75
N PRO A 118 -4.09 38.30 -14.30
CA PRO A 118 -4.02 38.74 -15.70
C PRO A 118 -4.18 37.62 -16.72
N GLN A 119 -3.72 36.42 -16.37
CA GLN A 119 -3.96 35.21 -17.15
C GLN A 119 -5.35 34.65 -16.82
N ALA A 120 -6.28 34.78 -17.76
CA ALA A 120 -7.70 34.46 -17.57
C ALA A 120 -7.93 33.01 -17.15
N ASN A 121 -7.19 32.06 -17.73
CA ASN A 121 -7.30 30.63 -17.43
C ASN A 121 -6.94 30.24 -15.99
N LEU A 122 -6.23 31.10 -15.26
CA LEU A 122 -5.89 30.87 -13.85
C LEU A 122 -7.00 31.33 -12.90
N ASN A 123 -7.93 32.18 -13.36
CA ASN A 123 -9.07 32.63 -12.57
C ASN A 123 -10.17 31.55 -12.52
N ARG A 124 -9.94 30.55 -11.66
CA ARG A 124 -10.80 29.38 -11.50
C ARG A 124 -10.71 28.85 -10.07
N GLU A 125 -11.46 27.79 -9.79
CA GLU A 125 -11.36 27.08 -8.52
C GLU A 125 -10.11 26.17 -8.47
N TRP A 126 -9.40 26.22 -7.35
CA TRP A 126 -8.18 25.49 -7.05
C TRP A 126 -8.32 24.78 -5.70
N GLN A 127 -7.80 23.56 -5.60
CA GLN A 127 -7.71 22.80 -4.36
C GLN A 127 -6.32 22.97 -3.74
N VAL A 128 -6.25 23.36 -2.46
CA VAL A 128 -5.00 23.48 -1.71
C VAL A 128 -4.51 22.10 -1.31
N VAL A 129 -3.28 21.75 -1.70
CA VAL A 129 -2.65 20.45 -1.42
C VAL A 129 -1.47 20.55 -0.47
N ALA A 130 -0.87 21.74 -0.33
CA ALA A 130 0.17 22.03 0.65
C ALA A 130 0.12 23.50 1.06
N SER A 131 0.53 23.81 2.29
CA SER A 131 0.71 25.15 2.81
C SER A 131 1.79 25.13 3.88
N GLU A 132 2.64 26.15 3.87
CA GLU A 132 3.66 26.46 4.86
C GLU A 132 3.39 27.87 5.35
N LEU A 133 2.90 27.98 6.59
CA LEU A 133 2.53 29.24 7.22
C LEU A 133 3.62 29.67 8.19
N HIS A 134 4.19 30.85 7.97
CA HIS A 134 5.20 31.45 8.82
C HIS A 134 4.71 32.80 9.35
N GLY A 135 4.72 32.96 10.68
CA GLY A 135 4.35 34.20 11.35
C GLY A 135 5.51 34.77 12.14
N GLU A 136 5.69 36.09 12.07
CA GLU A 136 6.69 36.82 12.86
C GLU A 136 5.98 37.94 13.63
N GLN A 137 6.20 37.99 14.95
CA GLN A 137 5.66 39.03 15.82
C GLN A 137 6.81 39.74 16.55
N PRO A 138 7.31 40.86 16.02
CA PRO A 138 8.35 41.63 16.68
C PRO A 138 7.80 42.36 17.91
N GLN A 139 8.58 42.43 18.99
CA GLN A 139 8.24 43.22 20.16
C GLN A 139 8.35 44.71 19.82
N ALA A 140 7.31 45.48 20.17
CA ALA A 140 7.32 46.93 20.04
C ALA A 140 8.24 47.55 21.11
N VAL A 141 9.49 47.84 20.74
CA VAL A 141 10.46 48.53 21.61
C VAL A 141 10.58 49.98 21.13
N PRO A 142 10.41 50.98 22.02
CA PRO A 142 10.60 52.39 21.67
C PRO A 142 11.97 52.63 21.01
N GLY A 143 12.00 53.28 19.85
CA GLY A 143 13.22 53.60 19.11
C GLY A 143 13.67 52.55 18.08
N ARG A 144 12.97 51.41 17.93
CA ARG A 144 13.23 50.42 16.88
C ARG A 144 12.24 50.57 15.72
N SER A 145 12.73 50.80 14.51
CA SER A 145 11.94 50.75 13.28
C SER A 145 12.00 49.35 12.66
N GLY A 146 10.88 48.89 12.08
CA GLY A 146 10.77 47.56 11.51
C GLY A 146 9.36 47.28 10.98
N SER A 147 9.19 46.13 10.33
CA SER A 147 7.85 45.65 9.96
C SER A 147 7.08 45.26 11.23
N GLY A 148 5.76 45.46 11.24
CA GLY A 148 4.88 44.97 12.32
C GLY A 148 4.73 43.45 12.30
N THR A 149 3.72 42.93 12.99
CA THR A 149 3.35 41.51 12.92
C THR A 149 3.10 41.10 11.47
N THR A 150 3.77 40.05 11.00
CA THR A 150 3.63 39.55 9.62
C THR A 150 3.19 38.09 9.62
N LEU A 151 2.48 37.73 8.56
CA LEU A 151 2.06 36.36 8.27
C LEU A 151 2.30 36.10 6.79
N ASN A 152 3.05 35.05 6.49
CA ASN A 152 3.39 34.63 5.13
C ASN A 152 3.00 33.16 4.96
N ASN A 153 2.25 32.87 3.89
CA ASN A 153 1.80 31.54 3.54
C ASN A 153 2.32 31.19 2.15
N HIS A 154 3.19 30.19 2.06
CA HIS A 154 3.58 29.56 0.81
C HIS A 154 2.73 28.32 0.59
N PHE A 155 2.00 28.25 -0.51
CA PHE A 155 1.05 27.17 -0.75
C PHE A 155 1.23 26.55 -2.13
N ALA A 156 0.75 25.32 -2.27
CA ALA A 156 0.61 24.62 -3.54
C ALA A 156 -0.85 24.21 -3.73
N VAL A 157 -1.34 24.39 -4.95
CA VAL A 157 -2.69 24.05 -5.36
C VAL A 157 -2.70 23.26 -6.66
N ILE A 158 -3.74 22.47 -6.87
CA ILE A 158 -4.08 21.82 -8.14
C ILE A 158 -5.46 22.32 -8.60
N PRO A 159 -5.83 22.16 -9.88
CA PRO A 159 -7.18 22.52 -10.32
C PRO A 159 -8.23 21.70 -9.56
N ALA A 160 -9.34 22.33 -9.10
CA ALA A 160 -10.29 21.70 -8.18
C ALA A 160 -11.13 20.54 -8.78
N ASP A 161 -11.14 20.42 -10.11
CA ASP A 161 -11.75 19.33 -10.87
C ASP A 161 -10.84 18.09 -10.97
N ARG A 162 -9.64 18.13 -10.37
CA ARG A 162 -8.69 17.01 -10.31
C ARG A 162 -8.79 16.30 -8.98
N THR A 163 -8.73 14.98 -9.03
CA THR A 163 -8.61 14.17 -7.81
C THR A 163 -7.14 14.13 -7.41
N TRP A 164 -6.80 14.71 -6.26
CA TRP A 164 -5.47 14.53 -5.69
C TRP A 164 -5.37 13.18 -4.96
N ARG A 165 -4.30 12.43 -5.23
CA ARG A 165 -3.89 11.29 -4.42
C ARG A 165 -2.39 11.36 -4.13
N PRO A 166 -1.92 10.82 -2.99
CA PRO A 166 -0.49 10.65 -2.79
C PRO A 166 0.09 9.73 -3.87
N GLN A 167 1.37 9.92 -4.17
CA GLN A 167 2.09 9.01 -5.05
C GLN A 167 2.10 7.60 -4.42
N PRO A 168 2.00 6.52 -5.23
CA PRO A 168 2.07 5.16 -4.71
C PRO A 168 3.37 4.93 -3.92
N LEU A 169 3.23 4.48 -2.67
CA LEU A 169 4.37 4.17 -1.81
C LEU A 169 4.78 2.71 -1.95
N LEU A 170 6.07 2.45 -1.74
CA LEU A 170 6.57 1.09 -1.59
C LEU A 170 5.96 0.45 -0.35
N LYS A 171 5.62 -0.84 -0.46
CA LYS A 171 5.09 -1.63 0.66
C LYS A 171 6.26 -2.20 1.47
N PRO A 172 6.09 -2.40 2.79
CA PRO A 172 7.02 -3.22 3.56
C PRO A 172 7.26 -4.59 2.91
N LEU A 173 8.50 -5.05 3.00
CA LEU A 173 8.94 -6.34 2.46
C LEU A 173 9.42 -7.22 3.61
N VAL A 174 9.23 -8.53 3.44
CA VAL A 174 9.87 -9.56 4.26
C VAL A 174 11.08 -10.08 3.49
N ASP A 175 12.27 -9.95 4.08
CA ASP A 175 13.53 -10.26 3.41
C ASP A 175 13.75 -11.76 3.18
N GLY A 176 13.04 -12.63 3.91
CA GLY A 176 13.16 -14.06 3.72
C GLY A 176 12.18 -14.89 4.53
N PRO A 177 12.24 -16.23 4.39
CA PRO A 177 11.31 -17.13 5.04
C PRO A 177 11.41 -17.09 6.57
N GLN A 178 10.29 -17.38 7.22
CA GLN A 178 10.17 -17.37 8.68
C GLN A 178 9.52 -18.65 9.18
N SER A 179 9.85 -19.07 10.40
CA SER A 179 9.14 -20.17 11.05
C SER A 179 7.80 -19.72 11.63
N ALA A 180 6.81 -20.61 11.57
CA ALA A 180 5.52 -20.45 12.20
C ALA A 180 4.98 -21.80 12.67
N VAL A 181 4.05 -21.79 13.62
CA VAL A 181 3.42 -23.00 14.16
C VAL A 181 2.02 -23.14 13.59
N VAL A 182 1.66 -24.31 13.08
CA VAL A 182 0.31 -24.57 12.55
C VAL A 182 -0.71 -24.55 13.68
N THR A 183 -1.83 -23.86 13.48
CA THR A 183 -2.90 -23.71 14.48
C THR A 183 -4.24 -24.23 13.98
N GLY A 184 -5.15 -24.50 14.92
CA GLY A 184 -6.50 -24.98 14.65
C GLY A 184 -7.38 -24.93 15.89
N PRO A 185 -8.64 -25.41 15.79
CA PRO A 185 -9.55 -25.49 16.93
C PRO A 185 -9.01 -26.37 18.06
N ALA A 186 -9.46 -26.12 19.29
CA ALA A 186 -9.08 -26.93 20.43
C ALA A 186 -9.46 -28.41 20.23
N GLY A 187 -8.51 -29.31 20.51
CA GLY A 187 -8.70 -30.76 20.38
C GLY A 187 -8.59 -31.32 18.95
N GLU A 188 -8.31 -30.47 17.96
CA GLU A 188 -8.16 -30.89 16.57
C GLU A 188 -6.69 -31.10 16.19
N GLU A 189 -6.38 -32.22 15.52
CA GLU A 189 -5.01 -32.51 15.05
C GLU A 189 -4.78 -31.98 13.63
N ILE A 190 -5.82 -31.90 12.80
CA ILE A 190 -5.72 -31.50 11.39
C ILE A 190 -6.79 -30.47 11.09
N PHE A 191 -6.38 -29.25 10.73
CA PHE A 191 -7.28 -28.17 10.37
C PHE A 191 -6.89 -27.57 9.03
N CYS A 192 -7.62 -27.97 7.97
CA CYS A 192 -7.41 -27.47 6.62
C CYS A 192 -8.71 -27.21 5.87
N ASP A 193 -8.64 -26.45 4.79
CA ASP A 193 -9.77 -26.20 3.89
C ASP A 193 -9.75 -27.09 2.63
N GLU A 194 -10.69 -26.84 1.73
CA GLU A 194 -10.85 -27.56 0.44
C GLU A 194 -9.62 -27.52 -0.47
N HIS A 195 -8.68 -26.61 -0.22
CA HIS A 195 -7.44 -26.45 -0.98
C HIS A 195 -6.21 -27.00 -0.23
N GLY A 196 -6.41 -27.68 0.91
CA GLY A 196 -5.32 -28.16 1.76
C GLY A 196 -4.51 -27.03 2.40
N ARG A 197 -5.10 -25.84 2.53
CA ARG A 197 -4.47 -24.70 3.21
C ARG A 197 -4.61 -24.86 4.71
N VAL A 198 -3.64 -24.36 5.47
CA VAL A 198 -3.67 -24.37 6.95
C VAL A 198 -3.59 -22.94 7.49
N ARG A 199 -3.82 -22.79 8.79
CA ARG A 199 -3.57 -21.53 9.52
C ARG A 199 -2.34 -21.69 10.40
N VAL A 200 -1.66 -20.58 10.68
CA VAL A 200 -0.42 -20.58 11.47
C VAL A 200 -0.40 -19.43 12.46
N LYS A 201 0.45 -19.56 13.46
CA LYS A 201 0.83 -18.50 14.38
C LYS A 201 2.30 -18.15 14.13
N PHE A 202 2.55 -16.91 13.75
CA PHE A 202 3.92 -16.38 13.64
C PHE A 202 4.48 -16.05 15.02
N ASN A 203 5.80 -16.20 15.19
CA ASN A 203 6.46 -15.97 16.49
C ASN A 203 6.41 -14.50 16.93
N TRP A 204 6.33 -13.55 15.99
CA TRP A 204 6.24 -12.12 16.26
C TRP A 204 4.79 -11.64 16.47
N ASP A 205 3.80 -12.48 16.24
CA ASP A 205 2.40 -12.09 16.39
C ASP A 205 2.00 -12.07 17.87
N ARG A 206 1.82 -10.86 18.40
CA ARG A 206 1.49 -10.61 19.81
C ARG A 206 -0.01 -10.61 20.11
N TYR A 207 -0.86 -10.50 19.10
CA TYR A 207 -2.25 -10.08 19.30
C TYR A 207 -3.27 -11.18 19.01
N ASN A 208 -3.03 -12.03 18.02
CA ASN A 208 -4.01 -13.06 17.68
C ASN A 208 -3.91 -14.27 18.62
N PRO A 209 -5.02 -14.98 18.89
CA PRO A 209 -4.98 -16.23 19.63
C PRO A 209 -4.23 -17.32 18.84
N SER A 210 -3.66 -18.31 19.53
CA SER A 210 -3.03 -19.50 18.92
C SER A 210 -4.07 -20.60 18.66
N ASN A 211 -5.12 -20.29 17.92
CA ASN A 211 -6.25 -21.19 17.62
C ASN A 211 -6.67 -21.10 16.14
N GLN A 212 -7.91 -21.49 15.81
CA GLN A 212 -8.41 -21.41 14.45
C GLN A 212 -8.42 -19.99 13.86
N ASP A 213 -8.30 -18.93 14.65
CA ASP A 213 -8.36 -17.53 14.20
C ASP A 213 -6.99 -16.84 14.14
N SER A 214 -5.89 -17.59 14.23
CA SER A 214 -4.52 -17.03 14.23
C SER A 214 -4.14 -16.28 12.96
N SER A 215 -4.56 -16.76 11.79
CA SER A 215 -4.14 -16.21 10.50
C SER A 215 -5.18 -16.43 9.39
N CYS A 216 -4.89 -15.89 8.22
CA CYS A 216 -5.56 -16.31 6.98
C CYS A 216 -5.20 -17.76 6.61
N TRP A 217 -5.91 -18.31 5.63
CA TRP A 217 -5.60 -19.62 5.05
C TRP A 217 -4.38 -19.55 4.13
N ILE A 218 -3.32 -20.28 4.49
CA ILE A 218 -2.01 -20.27 3.83
C ILE A 218 -1.84 -21.55 3.01
N ARG A 219 -1.45 -21.40 1.74
CA ARG A 219 -1.17 -22.53 0.85
C ARG A 219 0.10 -23.25 1.29
N VAL A 220 0.08 -24.57 1.14
CA VAL A 220 1.21 -25.46 1.47
C VAL A 220 1.78 -26.00 0.17
N ALA A 221 3.06 -25.72 -0.08
CA ALA A 221 3.81 -26.33 -1.16
C ALA A 221 3.86 -27.85 -0.97
N GLN A 222 3.64 -28.58 -2.05
CA GLN A 222 3.69 -30.04 -2.09
C GLN A 222 4.86 -30.46 -2.97
N ALA A 223 5.45 -31.63 -2.69
CA ALA A 223 6.54 -32.17 -3.49
C ALA A 223 6.11 -32.47 -4.95
N TRP A 224 4.83 -32.81 -5.15
CA TRP A 224 4.24 -33.05 -6.46
C TRP A 224 2.74 -32.73 -6.42
N ALA A 225 2.27 -31.80 -7.25
CA ALA A 225 0.85 -31.41 -7.30
C ALA A 225 0.36 -31.33 -8.75
N GLY A 226 -0.49 -32.28 -9.15
CA GLY A 226 -1.18 -32.31 -10.43
C GLY A 226 -2.69 -32.33 -10.28
N THR A 227 -3.42 -32.23 -11.39
CA THR A 227 -4.89 -32.26 -11.39
C THR A 227 -5.41 -33.65 -11.02
N GLY A 228 -5.73 -33.83 -9.74
CA GLY A 228 -6.25 -35.10 -9.20
C GLY A 228 -5.17 -36.14 -8.87
N PHE A 229 -3.89 -35.77 -8.87
CA PHE A 229 -2.77 -36.68 -8.56
C PHE A 229 -1.60 -35.96 -7.89
N GLY A 230 -0.69 -36.72 -7.28
CA GLY A 230 0.53 -36.21 -6.67
C GLY A 230 0.68 -36.64 -5.20
N ASN A 231 1.47 -35.87 -4.46
CA ASN A 231 1.67 -36.02 -3.02
C ASN A 231 0.84 -34.96 -2.29
N LEU A 232 0.09 -35.40 -1.27
CA LEU A 232 -0.57 -34.51 -0.34
C LEU A 232 -0.24 -34.90 1.10
N ALA A 233 0.59 -34.09 1.75
CA ALA A 233 0.77 -34.14 3.19
C ALA A 233 0.27 -32.82 3.77
N ILE A 234 -0.72 -32.85 4.66
CA ILE A 234 -1.21 -31.64 5.33
C ILE A 234 -0.43 -31.44 6.64
N PRO A 235 0.12 -30.24 6.91
CA PRO A 235 0.70 -29.93 8.21
C PRO A 235 -0.33 -30.07 9.33
N ARG A 236 0.04 -30.71 10.45
CA ARG A 236 -0.83 -30.86 11.62
C ARG A 236 -0.68 -29.71 12.60
N VAL A 237 -1.72 -29.46 13.39
CA VAL A 237 -1.69 -28.47 14.47
C VAL A 237 -0.52 -28.76 15.40
N GLY A 238 0.24 -27.71 15.75
CA GLY A 238 1.45 -27.78 16.57
C GLY A 238 2.75 -28.04 15.79
N GLN A 239 2.69 -28.37 14.50
CA GLN A 239 3.91 -28.57 13.70
C GLN A 239 4.52 -27.23 13.28
N GLU A 240 5.85 -27.17 13.31
CA GLU A 240 6.63 -26.05 12.76
C GLU A 240 6.69 -26.13 11.22
N VAL A 241 6.43 -25.00 10.58
CA VAL A 241 6.50 -24.82 9.12
C VAL A 241 7.36 -23.62 8.77
N ILE A 242 7.95 -23.67 7.57
CA ILE A 242 8.68 -22.54 6.99
C ILE A 242 7.76 -21.81 6.02
N VAL A 243 7.46 -20.55 6.35
CA VAL A 243 6.58 -19.66 5.59
C VAL A 243 7.42 -18.65 4.83
N ASP A 244 7.28 -18.64 3.53
CA ASP A 244 7.81 -17.60 2.65
C ASP A 244 6.69 -16.63 2.26
N PHE A 245 7.04 -15.51 1.63
CA PHE A 245 6.12 -14.43 1.27
C PHE A 245 6.27 -14.12 -0.22
N LEU A 246 5.19 -14.27 -1.00
CA LEU A 246 5.27 -14.08 -2.45
C LEU A 246 5.67 -12.65 -2.81
N ASN A 247 6.80 -12.50 -3.51
CA ASN A 247 7.44 -11.20 -3.81
C ASN A 247 7.82 -10.40 -2.55
N GLY A 248 8.07 -11.09 -1.42
CA GLY A 248 8.34 -10.48 -0.13
C GLY A 248 7.13 -9.79 0.51
N ASP A 249 5.92 -9.95 -0.04
CA ASP A 249 4.72 -9.27 0.47
C ASP A 249 4.20 -9.95 1.76
N PRO A 250 4.20 -9.26 2.93
CA PRO A 250 3.71 -9.82 4.19
C PRO A 250 2.26 -10.35 4.14
N ASP A 251 1.44 -9.84 3.22
CA ASP A 251 0.03 -10.24 3.06
C ASP A 251 -0.14 -11.47 2.16
N GLN A 252 0.94 -12.00 1.57
CA GLN A 252 0.91 -13.17 0.69
C GLN A 252 1.81 -14.31 1.17
N PRO A 253 1.55 -14.86 2.37
CA PRO A 253 2.32 -15.99 2.87
C PRO A 253 2.05 -17.27 2.08
N ILE A 254 3.07 -18.13 1.99
CA ILE A 254 3.02 -19.47 1.43
C ILE A 254 3.96 -20.38 2.23
N ILE A 255 3.47 -21.54 2.66
CA ILE A 255 4.30 -22.52 3.36
C ILE A 255 5.13 -23.27 2.31
N MET A 256 6.46 -23.19 2.43
CA MET A 256 7.41 -23.79 1.49
C MET A 256 8.12 -25.02 2.05
N GLY A 257 8.09 -25.23 3.36
CA GLY A 257 8.82 -26.32 3.99
C GLY A 257 8.37 -26.64 5.40
N ARG A 258 9.05 -27.62 6.00
CA ARG A 258 8.83 -28.10 7.37
C ARG A 258 10.16 -28.46 8.00
N THR A 259 10.21 -28.34 9.31
CA THR A 259 11.38 -28.63 10.12
C THR A 259 10.98 -29.48 11.32
N TYR A 260 11.89 -30.37 11.72
CA TYR A 260 11.80 -31.02 13.02
C TYR A 260 12.45 -30.11 14.07
N HIS A 261 11.96 -30.16 15.30
CA HIS A 261 12.52 -29.45 16.45
C HIS A 261 12.56 -30.38 17.67
N GLN A 262 12.94 -29.86 18.83
CA GLN A 262 13.21 -30.67 20.02
C GLN A 262 12.03 -31.53 20.49
N GLU A 263 10.80 -31.04 20.32
CA GLU A 263 9.56 -31.71 20.73
C GLU A 263 8.91 -32.49 19.57
N ASN A 264 9.10 -32.04 18.32
CA ASN A 264 8.71 -32.76 17.12
C ASN A 264 9.97 -33.33 16.46
N ARG A 265 10.43 -34.49 16.94
CA ARG A 265 11.68 -35.12 16.48
C ARG A 265 11.49 -35.95 15.21
N THR A 266 12.58 -36.13 14.48
CA THR A 266 12.64 -37.03 13.32
C THR A 266 12.26 -38.47 13.70
N PRO A 267 11.61 -39.24 12.81
CA PRO A 267 11.49 -40.68 12.95
C PRO A 267 12.85 -41.36 13.10
N GLY A 268 12.93 -42.39 13.95
CA GLY A 268 14.17 -43.11 14.22
C GLY A 268 15.05 -42.44 15.29
N SER A 269 16.32 -42.82 15.32
CA SER A 269 17.28 -42.38 16.34
C SER A 269 18.52 -41.79 15.66
N LEU A 270 18.42 -40.57 15.14
CA LEU A 270 19.58 -39.87 14.59
C LEU A 270 20.55 -39.47 15.71
N PRO A 271 21.88 -39.51 15.47
CA PRO A 271 22.56 -39.81 14.20
C PRO A 271 22.73 -41.31 13.89
N GLY A 272 22.30 -42.23 14.77
CA GLY A 272 22.45 -43.68 14.59
C GLY A 272 21.75 -44.26 13.35
N THR A 273 20.73 -43.57 12.83
CA THR A 273 19.95 -43.98 11.63
C THR A 273 20.28 -43.13 10.39
N LYS A 274 21.44 -42.48 10.34
CA LYS A 274 21.82 -41.53 9.27
C LYS A 274 21.81 -42.08 7.83
N THR A 275 21.83 -43.39 7.64
CA THR A 275 21.80 -44.05 6.32
C THR A 275 20.39 -44.41 5.85
N GLN A 276 19.36 -44.11 6.64
CA GLN A 276 17.98 -44.49 6.37
C GLN A 276 17.18 -43.28 5.88
N MET A 277 16.36 -43.49 4.85
CA MET A 277 15.30 -42.57 4.44
C MET A 277 13.97 -43.17 4.90
N THR A 278 13.02 -42.35 5.34
CA THR A 278 11.77 -42.86 5.90
C THR A 278 10.60 -41.91 5.61
N ILE A 279 9.48 -42.48 5.19
CA ILE A 279 8.19 -41.82 5.09
C ILE A 279 7.27 -42.48 6.12
N ARG A 280 7.07 -41.82 7.27
CA ARG A 280 6.22 -42.29 8.37
C ARG A 280 5.01 -41.37 8.54
N SER A 281 3.82 -41.94 8.56
CA SER A 281 2.58 -41.23 8.89
C SER A 281 2.27 -41.30 10.40
N LYS A 282 1.12 -40.77 10.82
CA LYS A 282 0.59 -40.96 12.18
C LYS A 282 -0.92 -41.21 12.07
N THR A 283 -1.45 -42.19 12.80
CA THR A 283 -2.90 -42.40 12.87
C THR A 283 -3.57 -41.14 13.44
N TYR A 284 -4.65 -40.68 12.80
CA TYR A 284 -5.39 -39.51 13.27
C TYR A 284 -6.02 -39.79 14.63
N LYS A 285 -5.78 -38.91 15.62
CA LYS A 285 -6.26 -39.07 17.01
C LYS A 285 -5.89 -40.42 17.65
N GLY A 286 -4.76 -41.00 17.23
CA GLY A 286 -4.26 -42.29 17.73
C GLY A 286 -2.73 -42.36 17.76
N SER A 287 -2.20 -43.50 18.21
CA SER A 287 -0.76 -43.74 18.40
C SER A 287 -0.07 -44.57 17.31
N GLY A 288 -0.83 -45.14 16.36
CA GLY A 288 -0.30 -45.95 15.26
C GLY A 288 0.35 -45.13 14.12
N PHE A 289 0.91 -45.83 13.14
CA PHE A 289 1.48 -45.23 11.92
C PHE A 289 1.55 -46.25 10.77
N ASN A 290 1.66 -45.73 9.54
CA ASN A 290 2.13 -46.47 8.37
C ASN A 290 3.53 -45.98 8.02
N GLU A 291 4.42 -46.87 7.60
CA GLU A 291 5.81 -46.52 7.28
C GLU A 291 6.29 -47.18 5.99
N LEU A 292 6.95 -46.39 5.15
CA LEU A 292 7.82 -46.85 4.07
C LEU A 292 9.26 -46.48 4.46
N LYS A 293 10.15 -47.46 4.48
CA LYS A 293 11.53 -47.32 4.91
C LYS A 293 12.44 -48.26 4.13
#